data_AF-A0A7W0N8Y1-F1
#
_entry.id   AF-A0A7W0N8Y1-F1
#
_cell.length_a   1.000
_cell.length_b   1.000
_cell.length_c   1.000
_cell.angle_alpha   90.00
_cell.angle_beta   90.00
_cell.angle_gamma   90.00
#
_symmetry.space_group_name_H-M   'P 1'
#
loop_
_entity.id
_entity.type
_entity.pdbx_description
1 polymer ?
#
loop_
_entity_poly.entity_id
_entity_poly.type
_entity_poly.pdbx_seq_one_letter_code
_entity_poly.pdbx_strand_id
1 'polypeptide(L)'
;MILISDGLDRGSKTSFDKILGQLQNQNITIYALQIPDRTGGAYRRNQPKAPEVIKQLTEGTGGKIFPIEEAQTAAKFIADELRKSRYLLSYQPTNTSSYDARRLFVIADEGILVRTKKAQPPNVK
;
A
#
# COMPACT_ATOMS: atom_id res chain seq x y z
N MET A 1 2.32 -1.86 8.96
CA MET A 1 1.14 -2.70 9.20
C MET A 1 1.28 -3.99 8.41
N ILE A 2 0.89 -5.13 8.97
CA ILE A 2 0.84 -6.42 8.25
C ILE A 2 -0.63 -6.74 7.97
N LEU A 3 -0.95 -7.02 6.71
CA LEU A 3 -2.28 -7.43 6.25
C LEU A 3 -2.24 -8.89 5.82
N ILE A 4 -3.17 -9.71 6.28
CA ILE A 4 -3.34 -11.09 5.80
C ILE A 4 -4.77 -11.20 5.26
N SER A 5 -4.92 -11.36 3.95
CA SER A 5 -6.24 -11.28 3.32
C SER A 5 -6.24 -11.91 1.92
N ASP A 6 -7.43 -12.34 1.48
CA ASP A 6 -7.69 -12.71 0.09
C ASP A 6 -8.00 -11.49 -0.81
N GLY A 7 -8.27 -10.33 -0.19
CA GLY A 7 -8.57 -9.06 -0.87
C GLY A 7 -10.03 -8.91 -1.30
N LEU A 8 -10.90 -9.86 -0.91
CA LEU A 8 -12.28 -9.88 -1.36
C LEU A 8 -13.17 -9.01 -0.46
N ASP A 9 -13.66 -7.88 -0.99
CA ASP A 9 -14.54 -6.98 -0.23
C ASP A 9 -15.99 -7.49 -0.15
N ARG A 10 -16.49 -7.89 1.02
CA ARG A 10 -17.87 -8.43 1.19
C ARG A 10 -18.89 -7.38 1.63
N GLY A 11 -18.96 -6.25 0.94
CA GLY A 11 -19.96 -5.21 1.20
C GLY A 11 -19.50 -4.15 2.21
N SER A 12 -18.24 -3.72 2.10
CA SER A 12 -17.70 -2.65 2.92
C SER A 12 -18.49 -1.36 2.77
N LYS A 13 -18.71 -0.67 3.89
CA LYS A 13 -19.35 0.66 3.93
C LYS A 13 -18.40 1.79 3.50
N THR A 14 -17.10 1.53 3.55
CA THR A 14 -16.05 2.51 3.24
C THR A 14 -15.48 2.19 1.87
N SER A 15 -15.39 3.20 1.00
CA SER A 15 -14.79 3.03 -0.33
C SER A 15 -13.29 2.78 -0.25
N PHE A 16 -12.77 2.08 -1.26
CA PHE A 16 -11.35 1.79 -1.41
C PHE A 16 -10.48 3.06 -1.35
N ASP A 17 -10.84 4.09 -2.13
CA ASP A 17 -10.07 5.34 -2.21
C ASP A 17 -9.99 6.06 -0.86
N LYS A 18 -11.06 6.00 -0.07
CA LYS A 18 -11.09 6.60 1.27
C LYS A 18 -10.15 5.86 2.21
N ILE A 19 -10.12 4.53 2.16
CA ILE A 19 -9.19 3.71 2.97
C ILE A 19 -7.75 4.00 2.54
N LEU A 20 -7.45 3.95 1.24
CA LEU A 20 -6.12 4.22 0.72
C LEU A 20 -5.64 5.63 1.09
N GLY A 21 -6.50 6.63 0.95
CA GLY A 21 -6.21 8.01 1.34
C GLY A 21 -5.91 8.15 2.83
N GLN A 22 -6.68 7.48 3.70
CA GLN A 22 -6.38 7.50 5.14
C GLN A 22 -5.04 6.86 5.47
N LEU A 23 -4.73 5.70 4.88
CA LEU A 23 -3.45 5.02 5.05
C LEU A 23 -2.27 5.91 4.61
N GLN A 24 -2.42 6.58 3.47
CA GLN A 24 -1.40 7.49 2.94
C GLN A 24 -1.24 8.75 3.80
N ASN A 25 -2.33 9.31 4.34
CA ASN A 25 -2.31 10.46 5.24
C ASN A 25 -1.66 10.13 6.59
N GLN A 26 -1.90 8.92 7.11
CA GLN A 26 -1.31 8.44 8.36
C GLN A 26 0.11 7.87 8.18
N ASN A 27 0.68 7.93 6.96
CA ASN A 27 1.98 7.37 6.62
C ASN A 27 2.13 5.87 7.00
N ILE A 28 1.05 5.10 6.84
CA ILE A 28 1.04 3.67 7.13
C ILE A 28 1.51 2.89 5.90
N THR A 29 2.62 2.17 6.03
CA THR A 29 3.10 1.20 5.03
C THR A 29 2.47 -0.17 5.25
N ILE A 30 1.91 -0.78 4.18
CA ILE A 30 1.27 -2.10 4.23
C ILE A 30 2.17 -3.18 3.64
N TYR A 31 2.52 -4.17 4.45
CA TYR A 31 3.03 -5.44 3.95
C TYR A 31 1.89 -6.45 3.95
N ALA A 32 1.64 -7.12 2.83
CA ALA A 32 0.51 -8.04 2.70
C ALA A 32 0.97 -9.48 2.49
N LEU A 33 0.32 -10.42 3.16
CA LEU A 33 0.31 -11.83 2.84
C LEU A 33 -0.99 -12.14 2.09
N GLN A 34 -0.86 -12.37 0.79
CA GLN A 34 -1.98 -12.62 -0.11
C GLN A 34 -2.42 -14.08 0.01
N ILE A 35 -3.66 -14.28 0.41
CA ILE A 35 -4.33 -15.58 0.32
C ILE A 35 -4.89 -15.71 -1.11
N PRO A 36 -4.73 -16.86 -1.80
CA PRO A 36 -5.31 -17.07 -3.11
C PRO A 36 -6.84 -16.88 -3.10
N ASP A 37 -7.35 -16.11 -4.06
CA ASP A 37 -8.79 -15.94 -4.25
C ASP A 37 -9.40 -17.25 -4.79
N ARG A 38 -10.15 -17.94 -3.92
CA ARG A 38 -10.83 -19.20 -4.27
C ARG A 38 -12.10 -19.01 -5.10
N THR A 39 -12.53 -17.77 -5.35
CA THR A 39 -13.76 -17.47 -6.10
C THR A 39 -13.54 -17.36 -7.61
N GLY A 40 -12.29 -17.45 -8.10
CA GLY A 40 -11.96 -17.45 -9.52
C GLY A 40 -12.35 -16.16 -10.26
N GLY A 41 -12.58 -15.05 -9.54
CA GLY A 41 -13.08 -13.81 -10.14
C GLY A 41 -14.54 -13.85 -10.58
N ALA A 42 -15.29 -14.91 -10.24
CA ALA A 42 -16.68 -15.11 -10.68
C ALA A 42 -17.64 -14.02 -10.17
N TYR A 43 -17.29 -13.29 -9.12
CA TYR A 43 -18.24 -12.42 -8.42
C TYR A 43 -18.37 -10.99 -8.93
N ARG A 44 -17.54 -10.46 -9.86
CA ARG A 44 -17.56 -9.00 -10.14
C ARG A 44 -17.22 -8.60 -11.58
N ARG A 45 -18.20 -7.99 -12.27
CA ARG A 45 -18.00 -7.32 -13.57
C ARG A 45 -17.56 -5.85 -13.41
N ASN A 46 -17.83 -5.20 -12.27
CA ASN A 46 -17.63 -3.75 -12.06
C ASN A 46 -16.76 -3.37 -10.84
N GLN A 47 -16.02 -4.31 -10.24
CA GLN A 47 -15.12 -4.00 -9.11
C GLN A 47 -13.74 -4.60 -9.36
N PRO A 48 -12.66 -4.00 -8.81
CA PRO A 48 -11.32 -4.56 -8.91
C PRO A 48 -11.29 -5.99 -8.34
N LYS A 49 -10.52 -6.86 -9.01
CA LYS A 49 -10.30 -8.24 -8.55
C LYS A 49 -9.62 -8.22 -7.19
N ALA A 50 -9.90 -9.22 -6.36
CA ALA A 50 -9.38 -9.28 -4.99
C ALA A 50 -7.83 -9.14 -4.89
N PRO A 51 -7.02 -9.79 -5.75
CA PRO A 51 -5.57 -9.58 -5.76
C PRO A 51 -5.14 -8.15 -6.15
N GLU A 52 -5.92 -7.49 -7.01
CA GLU A 52 -5.63 -6.14 -7.48
C GLU A 52 -5.86 -5.11 -6.35
N VAL A 53 -6.87 -5.33 -5.50
CA VAL A 53 -7.11 -4.50 -4.31
C VAL A 53 -5.90 -4.52 -3.38
N ILE A 54 -5.37 -5.70 -3.07
CA ILE A 54 -4.20 -5.83 -2.19
C ILE A 54 -2.97 -5.19 -2.84
N LYS A 55 -2.78 -5.39 -4.15
CA LYS A 55 -1.71 -4.74 -4.92
C LYS A 55 -1.77 -3.22 -4.84
N GLN A 56 -2.95 -2.64 -5.05
CA GLN A 56 -3.12 -1.20 -4.97
C GLN A 56 -2.88 -0.64 -3.56
N LEU A 57 -3.28 -1.36 -2.50
CA LEU A 57 -3.00 -0.97 -1.12
C LEU A 57 -1.50 -0.98 -0.80
N THR A 58 -0.80 -2.07 -1.16
CA THR A 58 0.63 -2.20 -0.88
C THR A 58 1.45 -1.21 -1.69
N GLU A 59 1.23 -1.11 -3.00
CA GLU A 59 2.00 -0.17 -3.84
C GLU A 59 1.63 1.28 -3.49
N GLY A 60 0.35 1.54 -3.22
CA GLY A 60 -0.14 2.86 -2.84
C GLY A 60 0.48 3.40 -1.56
N THR A 61 0.96 2.52 -0.68
CA THR A 61 1.58 2.86 0.61
C THR A 61 3.09 2.63 0.67
N GLY A 62 3.72 2.24 -0.44
CA GLY A 62 5.16 1.95 -0.51
C GLY A 62 5.56 0.63 0.18
N GLY A 63 4.62 -0.28 0.34
CA GLY A 63 4.83 -1.59 0.96
C GLY A 63 5.12 -2.71 -0.05
N LYS A 64 4.84 -3.95 0.33
CA LYS A 64 5.15 -5.14 -0.49
C LYS A 64 4.19 -6.29 -0.22
N ILE A 65 3.91 -7.10 -1.24
CA ILE A 65 3.09 -8.31 -1.14
C ILE A 65 3.98 -9.54 -1.12
N PHE A 66 3.54 -10.54 -0.38
CA PHE A 66 4.08 -11.89 -0.33
C PHE A 66 2.94 -12.89 -0.50
N PRO A 67 3.18 -14.04 -1.16
CA PRO A 67 2.27 -15.18 -1.08
C PRO A 67 2.15 -15.66 0.37
N ILE A 68 0.98 -16.17 0.76
CA ILE A 68 0.76 -16.70 2.12
C ILE A 68 1.68 -17.90 2.41
N GLU A 69 2.04 -18.66 1.38
CA GLU A 69 2.95 -19.80 1.46
C GLU A 69 4.38 -19.39 1.86
N GLU A 70 4.75 -18.13 1.62
CA GLU A 70 6.06 -17.55 1.92
C GLU A 70 6.07 -16.76 3.23
N ALA A 71 5.15 -17.04 4.16
CA ALA A 71 5.01 -16.27 5.41
C ALA A 71 6.30 -16.12 6.22
N GLN A 72 7.14 -17.17 6.28
CA GLN A 72 8.43 -17.10 6.98
C GLN A 72 9.41 -16.17 6.28
N THR A 73 9.48 -16.23 4.95
CA THR A 73 10.30 -15.32 4.13
C THR A 73 9.83 -13.88 4.27
N ALA A 74 8.51 -13.66 4.23
CA ALA A 74 7.90 -12.35 4.45
C ALA A 74 8.25 -11.78 5.83
N ALA A 75 8.11 -12.59 6.89
CA ALA A 75 8.43 -12.18 8.25
C ALA A 75 9.91 -11.79 8.39
N LYS A 76 10.82 -12.60 7.83
CA LYS A 76 12.25 -12.29 7.81
C LYS A 76 12.53 -11.00 7.06
N PHE A 77 12.00 -10.85 5.86
CA PHE A 77 12.17 -9.65 5.04
C PHE A 77 11.68 -8.39 5.76
N ILE A 78 10.46 -8.42 6.32
CA ILE A 78 9.88 -7.29 7.05
C ILE A 78 10.73 -6.96 8.28
N ALA A 79 11.17 -7.96 9.03
CA ALA A 79 12.01 -7.75 10.21
C ALA A 79 13.39 -7.16 9.85
N ASP A 80 14.04 -7.68 8.81
CA ASP A 80 15.33 -7.17 8.33
C ASP A 80 15.19 -5.74 7.79
N GLU A 81 14.15 -5.46 7.01
CA GLU A 81 13.86 -4.12 6.48
C GLU A 81 13.66 -3.10 7.61
N LEU A 82 12.81 -3.44 8.60
CA LEU A 82 12.51 -2.54 9.72
C LEU A 82 13.73 -2.33 10.64
N ARG A 83 14.64 -3.29 10.75
CA ARG A 83 15.83 -3.18 11.60
C ARG A 83 17.00 -2.48 10.92
N LYS A 84 17.24 -2.73 9.63
CA LYS A 84 18.52 -2.42 8.99
C LYS A 84 18.43 -1.42 7.83
N SER A 85 17.27 -1.25 7.19
CA SER A 85 17.23 -0.66 5.84
C SER A 85 16.25 0.50 5.65
N ARG A 86 15.71 1.07 6.73
CA ARG A 86 14.67 2.11 6.60
C ARG A 86 15.20 3.51 6.89
N TYR A 87 15.58 4.20 5.83
CA TYR A 87 15.60 5.67 5.82
C TYR A 87 14.20 6.17 5.46
N LEU A 88 13.58 6.94 6.35
CA LEU A 88 12.28 7.57 6.09
C LEU A 88 12.51 8.99 5.59
N LEU A 89 12.26 9.22 4.31
CA LEU A 89 12.20 10.57 3.75
C LEU A 89 10.77 11.09 3.79
N SER A 90 10.57 12.22 4.46
CA SER A 90 9.28 12.92 4.49
C SER A 90 9.41 14.27 3.82
N TYR A 91 8.50 14.56 2.89
CA TYR A 91 8.41 15.87 2.24
C TYR A 91 7.18 16.59 2.78
N GLN A 92 7.40 17.75 3.38
CA GLN A 92 6.35 18.62 3.88
C GLN A 92 6.30 19.90 3.04
N PRO A 93 5.36 20.01 2.10
CA PRO A 93 5.25 21.19 1.25
C PRO A 93 4.76 22.41 2.04
N THR A 94 5.32 23.59 1.76
CA THR A 94 4.84 24.89 2.23
C THR A 94 3.96 25.56 1.18
N ASN A 95 2.86 26.21 1.57
CA ASN A 95 1.91 26.93 0.70
C ASN A 95 1.36 26.15 -0.49
N THR A 96 0.43 25.24 -0.24
CA THR A 96 -0.07 24.37 -1.30
C THR A 96 -1.57 24.08 -1.19
N SER A 97 -2.21 23.88 -2.35
CA SER A 97 -3.65 23.61 -2.47
C SER A 97 -4.06 22.39 -1.65
N SER A 98 -5.05 22.55 -0.77
CA SER A 98 -5.60 21.46 0.03
C SER A 98 -6.43 20.46 -0.79
N TYR A 99 -6.77 20.80 -2.03
CA TYR A 99 -7.69 20.05 -2.88
C TYR A 99 -7.00 19.02 -3.77
N ASP A 100 -5.71 19.20 -4.06
CA ASP A 100 -5.02 18.39 -5.06
C ASP A 100 -4.18 17.28 -4.44
N ALA A 101 -4.30 16.07 -5.00
CA ALA A 101 -3.40 14.97 -4.72
C ALA A 101 -2.02 15.25 -5.34
N ARG A 102 -0.95 14.87 -4.64
CA ARG A 102 0.41 15.19 -5.08
C ARG A 102 1.26 13.95 -5.19
N ARG A 103 2.16 13.97 -6.16
CA ARG A 103 3.09 12.87 -6.42
C ARG A 103 4.50 13.44 -6.38
N LEU A 104 5.39 12.68 -5.76
CA LEU A 104 6.81 13.00 -5.73
C LEU A 104 7.52 11.98 -6.59
N PHE A 105 8.30 12.47 -7.54
CA PHE A 105 9.23 11.64 -8.26
C PHE A 105 10.54 11.61 -7.47
N VAL A 106 10.95 10.41 -7.05
CA VAL A 106 12.14 10.20 -6.21
C VAL A 106 13.09 9.31 -6.99
N ILE A 107 14.33 9.78 -7.14
CA ILE A 107 15.43 9.05 -7.75
C ILE A 107 16.47 8.80 -6.65
N ALA A 108 17.11 7.64 -6.68
CA ALA A 108 18.22 7.34 -5.80
C ALA A 108 19.37 6.73 -6.60
N ASP A 109 20.57 6.81 -6.03
CA ASP A 109 21.78 6.23 -6.59
C ASP A 109 21.72 4.70 -6.61
N GLU A 110 22.67 4.09 -7.33
CA GLU A 110 22.75 2.65 -7.48
C GLU A 110 22.87 1.93 -6.13
N GLY A 111 22.14 0.80 -6.00
CA GLY A 111 22.07 0.02 -4.77
C GLY A 111 21.02 0.50 -3.76
N ILE A 112 20.37 1.65 -3.96
CA ILE A 112 19.29 2.14 -3.10
C ILE A 112 17.93 1.71 -3.64
N LEU A 113 17.26 0.82 -2.91
CA LEU A 113 15.88 0.43 -3.23
C LEU A 113 14.90 1.47 -2.70
N VAL A 114 14.27 2.22 -3.61
CA VAL A 114 13.26 3.23 -3.27
C VAL A 114 11.86 2.61 -3.29
N ARG A 115 11.10 2.82 -2.20
CA ARG A 115 9.66 2.62 -2.16
C ARG A 115 8.97 3.85 -1.62
N THR A 116 7.98 4.34 -2.35
CA THR A 116 7.22 5.54 -2.00
C THR A 116 5.73 5.22 -2.00
N LYS A 117 4.96 6.00 -1.22
CA LYS A 117 3.52 6.04 -1.43
C LYS A 117 3.23 6.72 -2.77
N LYS A 118 2.24 6.22 -3.52
CA LYS A 118 1.92 6.70 -4.87
C LYS A 118 1.47 8.16 -4.90
N ALA A 119 0.86 8.64 -3.82
CA ALA A 119 0.44 10.02 -3.68
C ALA A 119 0.39 10.45 -2.21
N GLN A 120 0.49 11.76 -2.00
CA GLN A 120 -0.03 12.46 -0.83
C GLN A 120 -1.46 12.88 -1.16
N PRO A 121 -2.48 12.37 -0.44
CA PRO A 121 -3.87 12.77 -0.64
C PRO A 121 -4.11 14.24 -0.32
N PRO A 122 -5.21 14.81 -0.86
CA PRO A 122 -5.73 16.11 -0.45
C PRO A 122 -5.94 16.15 1.07
N ASN A 123 -5.73 17.32 1.66
CA ASN A 123 -5.93 17.56 3.08
C ASN A 123 -7.12 18.50 3.28
N VAL A 124 -8.28 18.09 2.76
CA VAL A 124 -9.54 18.80 2.96
C VAL A 124 -10.00 18.48 4.39
N LYS A 125 -9.92 19.47 5.28
CA LYS A 125 -10.52 19.39 6.61
C LYS A 125 -12.03 19.52 6.53
#